data_AF-A0A257MD76-F1
#
_entry.id   AF-A0A257MD76-F1
#
_cell.length_a   1.000
_cell.length_b   1.000
_cell.length_c   1.000
_cell.angle_alpha   90.00
_cell.angle_beta   90.00
_cell.angle_gamma   90.00
#
_symmetry.space_group_name_H-M   'P 1'
#
loop_
_entity.id
_entity.type
_entity.pdbx_description
1 polymer ?
#
loop_
_entity_poly.entity_id
_entity_poly.type
_entity_poly.pdbx_seq_one_letter_code
_entity_poly.pdbx_strand_id
1 'polypeptide(L)'
;MDSLFIPSLKEKARARRSRIGIGIWNADAALIASLESSREYADLLLVGDPGCDSDLECVPSPAPWKELARLLADGEIEGAVRGNLPAGRTMRALSEQFGIQVRRLALLELSGWSFLLGPVGIDEGESMADRLELLLGGARLLQDLGVSRSSAVLSGGRMED
;
A
#
# COMPACT_ATOMS: atom_id res chain seq x y z
N MET A 1 -13.51 -9.48 -8.42
CA MET A 1 -13.48 -8.26 -9.25
C MET A 1 -13.28 -8.70 -10.68
N ASP A 2 -13.93 -8.06 -11.65
CA ASP A 2 -13.80 -8.42 -13.06
C ASP A 2 -12.50 -7.87 -13.68
N SER A 3 -12.31 -8.08 -14.98
CA SER A 3 -11.17 -7.60 -15.74
C SER A 3 -11.11 -6.07 -15.90
N LEU A 4 -12.20 -5.35 -15.61
CA LEU A 4 -12.26 -3.89 -15.74
C LEU A 4 -11.83 -3.17 -14.45
N PHE A 5 -11.75 -3.89 -13.33
CA PHE A 5 -11.41 -3.31 -12.04
C PHE A 5 -10.08 -2.56 -12.04
N ILE A 6 -8.96 -3.21 -12.43
CA ILE A 6 -7.63 -2.57 -12.45
C ILE A 6 -7.57 -1.42 -13.46
N PRO A 7 -8.07 -1.56 -14.71
CA PRO A 7 -8.21 -0.41 -15.62
C PRO A 7 -8.96 0.77 -15.00
N SER A 8 -10.08 0.52 -14.32
CA SER A 8 -10.85 1.58 -13.66
C SER A 8 -10.09 2.28 -12.54
N LEU A 9 -9.25 1.55 -11.78
CA LEU A 9 -8.38 2.15 -10.76
C LEU A 9 -7.34 3.07 -11.40
N LYS A 10 -6.74 2.66 -12.52
CA LYS A 10 -5.78 3.48 -13.26
C LYS A 10 -6.41 4.75 -13.80
N GLU A 11 -7.62 4.68 -14.35
CA GLU A 11 -8.36 5.86 -14.81
C GLU A 11 -8.67 6.82 -13.66
N LYS A 12 -9.18 6.31 -12.53
CA LYS A 12 -9.44 7.12 -11.34
C LYS A 12 -8.17 7.78 -10.79
N ALA A 13 -7.04 7.07 -10.78
CA ALA A 13 -5.76 7.61 -10.35
C ALA A 13 -5.31 8.77 -11.25
N ARG A 14 -5.32 8.58 -12.57
CA ARG A 14 -5.00 9.65 -13.55
C ARG A 14 -5.89 10.88 -13.40
N ALA A 15 -7.18 10.68 -13.12
CA ALA A 15 -8.14 11.77 -12.97
C ALA A 15 -7.95 12.54 -11.64
N ARG A 16 -7.65 11.84 -10.54
CA ARG A 16 -7.50 12.46 -9.22
C ARG A 16 -6.13 13.10 -9.01
N ARG A 17 -5.07 12.50 -9.54
CA ARG A 17 -3.66 12.87 -9.30
C ARG A 17 -3.35 13.11 -7.82
N SER A 18 -3.69 12.16 -6.95
CA SER A 18 -3.43 12.30 -5.52
C SER A 18 -1.95 12.57 -5.22
N ARG A 19 -1.66 13.31 -4.14
CA ARG A 19 -0.29 13.48 -3.67
C ARG A 19 0.17 12.25 -2.89
N ILE A 20 1.19 11.56 -3.40
CA ILE A 20 1.67 10.28 -2.85
C ILE A 20 3.13 10.41 -2.39
N GLY A 21 3.38 10.10 -1.13
CA GLY A 21 4.73 10.02 -0.57
C GLY A 21 5.41 8.70 -0.92
N ILE A 22 6.64 8.75 -1.41
CA ILE A 22 7.45 7.57 -1.76
C ILE A 22 8.69 7.52 -0.88
N GLY A 23 8.80 6.47 -0.08
CA GLY A 23 9.96 6.24 0.77
C GLY A 23 11.18 5.81 -0.03
N ILE A 24 12.29 6.54 0.13
CA ILE A 24 13.48 6.29 -0.65
C ILE A 24 14.75 6.36 0.20
N TRP A 25 15.67 5.44 -0.07
CA TRP A 25 17.01 5.44 0.53
C TRP A 25 18.03 4.89 -0.47
N ASN A 26 18.95 5.73 -0.93
CA ASN A 26 20.05 5.39 -1.83
C ASN A 26 19.54 4.62 -3.07
N ALA A 27 18.72 5.29 -3.87
CA ALA A 27 18.11 4.72 -5.06
C ALA A 27 19.10 4.67 -6.22
N ASP A 28 18.90 3.68 -7.09
CA ASP A 28 19.57 3.65 -8.38
C ASP A 28 18.76 4.40 -9.44
N ALA A 29 19.39 4.67 -10.59
CA ALA A 29 18.75 5.36 -11.71
C ALA A 29 17.52 4.61 -12.25
N ALA A 30 17.49 3.27 -12.13
CA ALA A 30 16.37 2.46 -12.60
C ALA A 30 15.12 2.65 -11.73
N LEU A 31 15.29 2.73 -10.41
CA LEU A 31 14.21 3.03 -9.48
C LEU A 31 13.66 4.44 -9.72
N ILE A 32 14.52 5.44 -9.88
CA ILE A 32 14.09 6.82 -10.19
C ILE A 32 13.32 6.87 -11.52
N ALA A 33 13.82 6.23 -12.58
CA ALA A 33 13.12 6.18 -13.86
C ALA A 33 11.73 5.51 -13.77
N SER A 34 11.58 4.49 -12.92
CA SER A 34 10.28 3.87 -12.64
C SER A 34 9.32 4.79 -11.88
N LEU A 35 9.82 5.70 -11.05
CA LEU A 35 8.99 6.68 -10.35
C LEU A 35 8.55 7.79 -11.31
N GLU A 36 9.44 8.25 -12.18
CA GLU A 36 9.11 9.25 -13.22
C GLU A 36 7.97 8.76 -14.14
N SER A 37 7.99 7.49 -14.57
CA SER A 37 6.92 6.93 -15.39
C SER A 37 5.58 6.83 -14.64
N SER A 38 5.60 6.81 -13.31
CA SER A 38 4.41 6.72 -12.47
C SER A 38 3.72 8.07 -12.23
N ARG A 39 4.34 9.19 -12.63
CA ARG A 39 3.76 10.56 -12.51
C ARG A 39 2.48 10.77 -13.31
N GLU A 40 2.17 9.87 -14.23
CA GLU A 40 0.86 9.89 -14.91
C GLU A 40 -0.30 9.60 -13.93
N TYR A 41 -0.05 8.87 -12.83
CA TYR A 41 -1.07 8.42 -11.89
C TYR A 41 -1.20 9.28 -10.63
N ALA A 42 -0.15 10.00 -10.25
CA ALA A 42 -0.06 10.70 -8.97
C ALA A 42 0.98 11.83 -9.00
N ASP A 43 0.84 12.79 -8.09
CA ASP A 43 1.86 13.78 -7.78
C ASP A 43 2.80 13.20 -6.71
N LEU A 44 4.04 12.95 -7.07
CA LEU A 44 4.98 12.18 -6.24
C LEU A 44 5.84 13.10 -5.38
N LEU A 45 5.96 12.75 -4.10
CA LEU A 45 6.88 13.35 -3.14
C LEU A 45 7.86 12.29 -2.65
N LEU A 46 9.15 12.42 -2.97
CA LEU A 46 10.18 11.57 -2.40
C LEU A 46 10.42 11.92 -0.94
N VAL A 47 10.56 10.92 -0.08
CA VAL A 47 10.80 11.10 1.36
C VAL A 47 12.02 10.27 1.75
N GLY A 48 13.11 10.94 2.07
CA GLY A 48 14.40 10.32 2.40
C GLY A 48 15.53 10.82 1.52
N ASP A 49 16.48 9.93 1.22
CA ASP A 49 17.67 10.26 0.43
C ASP A 49 17.63 9.50 -0.90
N PRO A 50 17.38 10.18 -2.04
CA PRO A 50 17.38 9.52 -3.34
C PRO A 50 18.78 9.06 -3.76
N GLY A 51 19.86 9.64 -3.22
CA GLY A 51 21.24 9.30 -3.58
C GLY A 51 21.72 9.81 -4.96
N CYS A 52 20.82 10.41 -5.74
CA CYS A 52 21.13 11.04 -7.03
C CYS A 52 20.20 12.24 -7.29
N ASP A 53 20.61 13.09 -8.25
CA ASP A 53 19.77 14.20 -8.70
C ASP A 53 18.51 13.66 -9.41
N SER A 54 17.36 14.16 -8.99
CA SER A 54 16.04 13.83 -9.55
C SER A 54 15.22 15.11 -9.65
N ASP A 55 14.40 15.22 -10.69
CA ASP A 55 13.45 16.34 -10.88
C ASP A 55 12.19 16.20 -9.98
N LEU A 56 12.10 15.12 -9.19
CA LEU A 56 11.01 14.90 -8.25
C LEU A 56 11.19 15.75 -7.00
N GLU A 57 10.08 16.28 -6.49
CA GLU A 57 10.04 16.95 -5.19
C GLU A 57 10.52 15.97 -4.11
N CYS A 58 11.41 16.43 -3.23
CA CYS A 58 12.03 15.59 -2.22
C CYS A 58 12.07 16.27 -0.85
N VAL A 59 11.67 15.53 0.19
CA VAL A 59 11.84 15.89 1.60
C VAL A 59 12.98 15.02 2.16
N PRO A 60 14.18 15.58 2.35
CA PRO A 60 15.29 14.85 2.93
C PRO A 60 15.00 14.51 4.39
N SER A 61 15.20 13.26 4.77
CA SER A 61 15.01 12.81 6.14
C SER A 61 15.98 11.67 6.50
N PRO A 62 16.64 11.71 7.66
CA PRO A 62 17.45 10.59 8.16
C PRO A 62 16.59 9.42 8.70
N ALA A 63 15.28 9.63 8.87
CA ALA A 63 14.33 8.61 9.32
C ALA A 63 13.06 8.61 8.43
N PRO A 64 13.20 8.29 7.12
CA PRO A 64 12.14 8.48 6.14
C PRO A 64 10.87 7.67 6.40
N TRP A 65 10.96 6.52 7.10
CA TRP A 65 9.77 5.77 7.52
C TRP A 65 8.91 6.51 8.54
N LYS A 66 9.51 7.29 9.45
CA LYS A 66 8.77 8.13 10.40
C LYS A 66 8.19 9.34 9.70
N GLU A 67 8.96 9.95 8.82
CA GLU A 67 8.53 11.13 8.08
C GLU A 67 7.36 10.82 7.14
N LEU A 68 7.38 9.69 6.44
CA LEU A 68 6.24 9.22 5.65
C LEU A 68 4.97 9.06 6.50
N ALA A 69 5.09 8.42 7.67
CA ALA A 69 3.95 8.21 8.56
C ALA A 69 3.40 9.55 9.08
N ARG A 70 4.28 10.49 9.43
CA ARG A 70 3.93 11.86 9.85
C ARG A 70 3.19 12.61 8.74
N LEU A 71 3.77 12.69 7.55
CA LEU A 71 3.17 13.38 6.40
C LEU A 71 1.79 12.82 6.05
N LEU A 72 1.61 11.50 6.16
CA LEU A 72 0.32 10.85 5.94
C LEU A 72 -0.69 11.20 7.04
N ALA A 73 -0.26 11.23 8.30
CA ALA A 73 -1.12 11.57 9.44
C ALA A 73 -1.55 13.04 9.43
N ASP A 74 -0.65 13.93 9.01
CA ASP A 74 -0.89 15.38 8.92
C ASP A 74 -1.70 15.76 7.66
N GLY A 75 -1.95 14.80 6.76
CA GLY A 75 -2.69 15.01 5.51
C GLY A 75 -1.90 15.78 4.45
N GLU A 76 -0.59 15.93 4.62
CA GLU A 76 0.29 16.55 3.62
C GLU A 76 0.45 15.67 2.38
N ILE A 77 0.29 14.35 2.54
CA ILE A 77 0.15 13.37 1.47
C ILE A 77 -1.14 12.56 1.69
N GLU A 78 -1.77 12.13 0.60
CA GLU A 78 -3.04 11.38 0.62
C GLU A 78 -2.84 9.86 0.59
N GLY A 79 -1.62 9.42 0.35
CA GLY A 79 -1.22 8.03 0.35
C GLY A 79 0.29 7.89 0.39
N ALA A 80 0.76 6.69 0.73
CA ALA A 80 2.18 6.41 0.87
C ALA A 80 2.56 5.08 0.23
N VAL A 81 3.72 5.05 -0.42
CA VAL A 81 4.40 3.85 -0.87
C VAL A 81 5.70 3.74 -0.09
N ARG A 82 5.92 2.60 0.58
CA ARG A 82 7.16 2.32 1.32
C ARG A 82 8.42 2.52 0.47
N GLY A 83 8.33 2.22 -0.82
CA GLY A 83 9.46 2.15 -1.73
C GLY A 83 10.49 1.12 -1.25
N ASN A 84 11.75 1.53 -1.15
CA ASN A 84 12.85 0.63 -0.76
C ASN A 84 13.22 0.71 0.73
N LEU A 85 12.45 1.44 1.55
CA LEU A 85 12.70 1.56 2.99
C LEU A 85 12.53 0.23 3.73
N PRO A 86 13.26 -0.03 4.85
CA PRO A 86 13.10 -1.27 5.62
C PRO A 86 11.64 -1.50 6.07
N ALA A 87 11.07 -2.66 5.70
CA ALA A 87 9.66 -2.98 5.97
C ALA A 87 9.34 -2.93 7.48
N GLY A 88 10.15 -3.59 8.32
CA GLY A 88 9.91 -3.62 9.77
C GLY A 88 9.93 -2.22 10.41
N ARG A 89 10.82 -1.31 9.99
CA ARG A 89 10.84 0.07 10.48
C ARG A 89 9.62 0.86 10.01
N THR A 90 9.18 0.63 8.78
CA THR A 90 8.01 1.30 8.19
C THR A 90 6.72 0.85 8.86
N MET A 91 6.50 -0.45 9.03
CA MET A 91 5.30 -0.98 9.69
C MET A 91 5.24 -0.51 11.14
N ARG A 92 6.37 -0.55 11.87
CA ARG A 92 6.44 -0.03 13.24
C ARG A 92 6.08 1.46 13.32
N ALA A 93 6.61 2.28 12.41
CA ALA A 93 6.30 3.71 12.38
C ALA A 93 4.81 3.98 12.10
N LEU A 94 4.18 3.24 11.18
CA LEU A 94 2.74 3.34 10.93
C LEU A 94 1.93 2.92 12.16
N SER A 95 2.29 1.79 12.79
CA SER A 95 1.59 1.32 14.00
C SER A 95 1.70 2.34 15.14
N GLU A 96 2.89 2.89 15.38
CA GLU A 96 3.13 3.90 16.42
C GLU A 96 2.40 5.22 16.12
N GLN A 97 2.41 5.69 14.88
CA GLN A 97 1.80 6.97 14.49
C GLN A 97 0.27 6.94 14.53
N PHE A 98 -0.35 5.86 14.06
CA PHE A 98 -1.81 5.75 13.94
C PHE A 98 -2.46 4.95 15.07
N GLY A 99 -1.67 4.32 15.95
CA GLY A 99 -2.19 3.45 17.01
C GLY A 99 -2.89 2.20 16.48
N ILE A 100 -2.43 1.66 15.34
CA ILE A 100 -3.05 0.53 14.64
C ILE A 100 -2.14 -0.70 14.60
N GLN A 101 -2.72 -1.86 14.36
CA GLN A 101 -2.00 -3.04 13.91
C GLN A 101 -2.12 -3.14 12.38
N VAL A 102 -0.98 -3.02 11.69
CA VAL A 102 -0.94 -3.10 10.23
C VAL A 102 -1.28 -4.52 9.76
N ARG A 103 -2.08 -4.60 8.70
CA ARG A 103 -2.55 -5.82 8.07
C ARG A 103 -2.37 -5.70 6.56
N ARG A 104 -1.79 -6.70 5.91
CA ARG A 104 -1.47 -6.63 4.48
C ARG A 104 -2.34 -7.57 3.66
N LEU A 105 -2.78 -7.06 2.52
CA LEU A 105 -3.48 -7.79 1.47
C LEU A 105 -2.70 -7.64 0.17
N ALA A 106 -2.66 -8.70 -0.63
CA ALA A 106 -2.18 -8.65 -2.00
C ALA A 106 -3.36 -8.61 -2.96
N LEU A 107 -3.33 -7.70 -3.94
CA LEU A 107 -4.23 -7.74 -5.10
C LEU A 107 -3.62 -8.66 -6.15
N LEU A 108 -4.28 -9.78 -6.41
CA LEU A 108 -3.88 -10.75 -7.43
C LEU A 108 -4.79 -10.61 -8.66
N GLU A 109 -4.17 -10.61 -9.84
CA GLU A 109 -4.84 -10.60 -11.13
C GLU A 109 -4.61 -11.95 -11.84
N LEU A 110 -5.70 -12.52 -12.33
CA LEU A 110 -5.74 -13.71 -13.19
C LEU A 110 -6.50 -13.35 -14.46
N SER A 111 -6.40 -14.19 -15.49
CA SER A 111 -7.13 -13.98 -16.76
C SER A 111 -8.62 -13.82 -16.52
N GLY A 112 -9.10 -12.57 -16.63
CA GLY A 112 -10.52 -12.21 -16.52
C GLY A 112 -11.01 -11.80 -15.13
N TRP A 113 -10.21 -11.92 -14.07
CA TRP A 113 -10.65 -11.56 -12.72
C TRP A 113 -9.50 -11.23 -11.75
N SER A 114 -9.82 -10.48 -10.71
CA SER A 114 -8.89 -10.15 -9.63
C SER A 114 -9.53 -10.33 -8.24
N PHE A 115 -8.69 -10.55 -7.23
CA PHE A 115 -9.11 -10.75 -5.84
C PHE A 115 -8.04 -10.28 -4.85
N LEU A 116 -8.47 -10.02 -3.61
CA LEU A 116 -7.56 -9.73 -2.50
C LEU A 116 -7.23 -11.04 -1.77
N LEU A 117 -5.95 -11.26 -1.47
CA LEU A 117 -5.46 -12.40 -0.69
C LEU A 117 -4.71 -11.90 0.55
N GLY A 118 -4.97 -12.50 1.70
CA GLY A 118 -4.13 -12.31 2.88
C GLY A 118 -4.39 -13.36 3.96
N PRO A 119 -3.61 -13.30 5.06
CA PRO A 119 -2.52 -12.36 5.27
C PRO A 119 -1.33 -12.66 4.34
N VAL A 120 -0.52 -11.64 4.07
CA VAL A 120 0.77 -11.81 3.34
C VAL A 120 1.97 -11.38 4.19
N GLY A 121 1.72 -10.85 5.37
CA GLY A 121 2.72 -10.64 6.40
C GLY A 121 3.12 -11.90 7.14
N ILE A 122 4.36 -11.94 7.62
CA ILE A 122 4.87 -13.05 8.45
C ILE A 122 4.39 -12.97 9.91
N ASP A 123 3.85 -11.83 10.31
CA ASP A 123 3.48 -11.45 11.67
C ASP A 123 1.96 -11.15 11.79
N GLU A 124 1.16 -11.71 10.87
CA GLU A 124 -0.27 -11.45 10.71
C GLU A 124 -1.07 -12.76 10.69
N GLY A 125 -2.29 -12.74 11.24
CA GLY A 125 -3.22 -13.87 11.20
C GLY A 125 -2.90 -15.00 12.18
N GLU A 126 -2.10 -14.74 13.21
CA GLU A 126 -1.75 -15.71 14.26
C GLU A 126 -2.96 -16.13 15.11
N SER A 127 -3.93 -15.22 15.31
CA SER A 127 -5.14 -15.48 16.09
C SER A 127 -6.40 -15.44 15.23
N MET A 128 -7.46 -16.10 15.71
CA MET A 128 -8.78 -16.04 15.07
C MET A 128 -9.32 -14.60 14.98
N ALA A 129 -9.12 -13.80 16.03
CA ALA A 129 -9.52 -12.40 16.05
C ALA A 129 -8.76 -11.59 14.98
N ASP A 130 -7.46 -11.86 14.81
CA ASP A 130 -6.65 -11.16 13.80
C ASP A 130 -7.07 -11.52 12.37
N ARG A 131 -7.38 -12.80 12.11
CA ARG A 131 -7.92 -13.26 10.83
C ARG A 131 -9.28 -12.64 10.53
N LEU A 132 -10.15 -12.52 11.54
CA LEU A 132 -11.44 -11.88 11.40
C LEU A 132 -11.28 -10.39 11.04
N GLU A 133 -10.40 -9.67 11.74
CA GLU A 133 -10.13 -8.26 11.41
C GLU A 133 -9.52 -8.07 10.02
N LEU A 134 -8.66 -8.99 9.58
CA LEU A 134 -8.13 -9.00 8.22
C LEU A 134 -9.27 -9.13 7.19
N LEU A 135 -10.18 -10.09 7.40
CA LEU A 135 -11.32 -10.34 6.52
C LEU A 135 -12.26 -9.13 6.49
N LEU A 136 -12.63 -8.59 7.65
CA LEU A 136 -13.52 -7.44 7.77
C LEU A 136 -12.89 -6.17 7.19
N GLY A 137 -11.60 -5.94 7.42
CA GLY A 137 -10.84 -4.83 6.85
C GLY A 137 -10.76 -4.89 5.32
N GLY A 138 -10.46 -6.07 4.77
CA GLY A 138 -10.45 -6.29 3.32
C GLY A 138 -11.83 -6.10 2.69
N ALA A 139 -12.88 -6.57 3.35
CA ALA A 139 -14.25 -6.34 2.90
C ALA A 139 -14.60 -4.85 2.89
N ARG A 140 -14.27 -4.10 3.95
CA ARG A 140 -14.45 -2.64 4.00
C ARG A 140 -13.68 -1.94 2.87
N LEU A 141 -12.43 -2.30 2.63
CA LEU A 141 -11.65 -1.76 1.52
C LEU A 141 -12.33 -1.99 0.16
N LEU A 142 -12.86 -3.19 -0.10
CA LEU A 142 -13.60 -3.47 -1.33
C LEU A 142 -14.87 -2.62 -1.44
N GLN A 143 -15.59 -2.43 -0.33
CA GLN A 143 -16.76 -1.54 -0.29
C GLN A 143 -16.39 -0.12 -0.71
N ASP A 144 -15.33 0.43 -0.11
CA ASP A 144 -14.88 1.81 -0.35
C ASP A 144 -14.41 2.00 -1.80
N LEU A 145 -13.95 0.93 -2.44
CA LEU A 145 -13.60 0.89 -3.86
C LEU A 145 -14.81 0.66 -4.80
N GLY A 146 -16.01 0.50 -4.25
CA GLY A 146 -17.24 0.28 -5.02
C GLY A 146 -17.42 -1.15 -5.53
N VAL A 147 -16.76 -2.13 -4.91
CA VAL A 147 -16.80 -3.54 -5.28
C VAL A 147 -17.75 -4.31 -4.35
N SER A 148 -18.56 -5.21 -4.90
CA SER A 148 -19.37 -6.13 -4.10
C SER A 148 -18.49 -7.05 -3.27
N ARG A 149 -18.77 -7.13 -1.97
CA ARG A 149 -18.00 -7.92 -1.02
C ARG A 149 -18.38 -9.39 -1.13
N SER A 150 -17.40 -10.23 -1.42
CA SER A 150 -17.46 -11.66 -1.20
C SER A 150 -16.15 -12.07 -0.54
N SER A 151 -16.25 -12.82 0.55
CA SER A 151 -15.11 -13.21 1.38
C SER A 151 -15.15 -14.71 1.62
N ALA A 152 -13.99 -15.35 1.57
CA ALA A 152 -13.83 -16.76 1.86
C ALA A 152 -12.64 -16.94 2.80
N VAL A 153 -12.73 -17.94 3.68
CA VAL A 153 -11.62 -18.36 4.54
C VAL A 153 -11.05 -19.65 3.94
N LEU A 154 -9.76 -19.63 3.65
CA LEU A 154 -9.06 -20.85 3.21
C LEU A 154 -8.72 -21.68 4.46
N SER A 155 -9.21 -22.92 4.47
CA SER A 155 -8.88 -23.92 5.49
C SER A 155 -8.32 -25.16 4.80
N GLY A 156 -7.37 -25.84 5.46
CA GLY A 156 -6.93 -27.17 5.04
C GLY A 156 -7.91 -28.29 5.44
N GLY A 157 -8.86 -27.97 6.32
CA GLY A 157 -9.93 -28.88 6.76
C GLY A 157 -11.12 -28.88 5.81
N ARG A 158 -12.04 -29.81 6.06
CA ARG A 158 -13.33 -29.86 5.37
C ARG A 158 -14.30 -28.86 5.98
N MET A 159 -15.44 -28.62 5.33
CA MET A 159 -16.50 -27.76 5.90
C MET A 159 -17.04 -28.27 7.25
N GLU A 160 -16.80 -29.53 7.58
CA GLU A 160 -17.23 -30.21 8.80
C GLU A 160 -16.22 -30.12 9.97
N ASP A 161 -15.02 -29.55 9.74
CA ASP A 161 -13.96 -29.34 10.74
C ASP A 161 -13.97 -27.91 11.31
#